data_AF-A0A955B399-F1
#
_entry.id   AF-A0A955B399-F1
#
_cell.length_a   1.000
_cell.length_b   1.000
_cell.length_c   1.000
_cell.angle_alpha   90.00
_cell.angle_beta   90.00
_cell.angle_gamma   90.00
#
_symmetry.space_group_name_H-M   'P 1'
#
loop_
_entity.id
_entity.type
_entity.pdbx_description
1 polymer ?
#
loop_
_entity_poly.entity_id
_entity_poly.type
_entity_poly.pdbx_seq_one_letter_code
_entity_poly.pdbx_strand_id
1 'polypeptide(L)'
;HGKGVLHCDLKPANILLDQDHRPRLADFGQSRLSSEQKPALGTLFYMAPEQADLEAVPDARWDVYALGAIYYRMVTGHPPHRDNTTTRDIESATSLPQRLERYRRLIRQSKPPTRHAHVRGVDRALAAIIDRCLAADPNNRFANVQEVLDALRRRAEARTRRPLMLLGVLGPLLLLMVMAVFGWRGYLEAKRQSTDAIRQRAYESNAFAAKFVASALEAEIERYFDVAERESRLPDLQARLNELRSYPLVDRLHAADNDPARREPLREQFVADPERDALTAHLRSRLDSYLDLLDDDPNAAKFASIFITDERGMIVAAVYDDEQVSTKSVGGNYAWRTYFHGGPVELPRDMRTPAIRPLLASHLSAVFQSTTTNLWKVAISTPVIDNETRRTIGVLVMTVNMGDFAVLRNDNVQSDRFAVLVDGREGTSHGTILQHPLFAREGDTSARYEYSKPEYRVTNEQLDQVASNWRYQYVDPLSTAPKGVVYQGTWIAALEPVQLPERNEANASPRDSELMVLVQESEQEAT
;
A
#
# COMPACT_ATOMS: atom_id res chain seq x y z
N HIS A 1 -47.88 -13.39 66.75
CA HIS A 1 -48.00 -14.81 66.37
C HIS A 1 -47.06 -15.75 67.15
N GLY A 2 -45.72 -15.57 67.15
CA GLY A 2 -44.81 -16.50 67.85
C GLY A 2 -45.02 -16.66 69.37
N LYS A 3 -45.73 -15.71 70.01
CA LYS A 3 -46.19 -15.80 71.41
C LYS A 3 -47.61 -16.35 71.58
N GLY A 4 -48.19 -16.95 70.54
CA GLY A 4 -49.56 -17.47 70.54
C GLY A 4 -50.67 -16.41 70.46
N VAL A 5 -50.36 -15.14 70.21
CA VAL A 5 -51.36 -14.05 70.11
C VAL A 5 -51.61 -13.68 68.65
N LEU A 6 -52.90 -13.62 68.28
CA LEU A 6 -53.46 -13.08 67.03
C LEU A 6 -54.09 -11.72 67.31
N HIS A 7 -53.84 -10.72 66.46
CA HIS A 7 -54.31 -9.35 66.72
C HIS A 7 -55.77 -9.14 66.34
N CYS A 8 -56.21 -9.72 65.21
CA CYS A 8 -57.59 -9.73 64.69
C CYS A 8 -58.21 -8.35 64.34
N ASP A 9 -57.57 -7.23 64.65
CA ASP A 9 -58.02 -5.89 64.23
C ASP A 9 -56.84 -5.02 63.77
N LEU A 10 -55.96 -5.60 62.96
CA LEU A 10 -54.86 -4.84 62.36
C LEU A 10 -55.40 -3.82 61.36
N LYS A 11 -55.07 -2.54 61.60
CA LYS A 11 -55.42 -1.41 60.74
C LYS A 11 -54.45 -0.27 60.99
N PRO A 12 -54.36 0.74 60.09
CA PRO A 12 -53.45 1.86 60.27
C PRO A 12 -53.63 2.63 61.59
N ALA A 13 -54.86 2.74 62.10
CA ALA A 13 -55.11 3.40 63.40
C ALA A 13 -54.52 2.64 64.61
N ASN A 14 -54.24 1.35 64.46
CA ASN A 14 -53.64 0.48 65.49
C ASN A 14 -52.12 0.34 65.31
N ILE A 15 -51.52 1.09 64.37
CA ILE A 15 -50.08 1.19 64.16
C ILE A 15 -49.67 2.60 64.58
N LEU A 16 -49.12 2.70 65.78
CA LEU A 16 -48.58 3.95 66.31
C LEU A 16 -47.12 4.13 65.86
N LEU A 17 -46.67 5.38 65.83
CA LEU A 17 -45.26 5.70 65.65
C LEU A 17 -44.72 6.19 66.99
N ASP A 18 -43.61 5.59 67.46
CA ASP A 18 -42.90 6.10 68.63
C ASP A 18 -42.07 7.35 68.30
N GLN A 19 -41.32 7.85 69.29
CA GLN A 19 -40.48 9.06 69.15
C GLN A 19 -39.41 8.93 68.04
N ASP A 20 -39.03 7.70 67.67
CA ASP A 20 -38.06 7.40 66.60
C ASP A 20 -38.75 7.13 65.26
N HIS A 21 -40.05 7.44 65.13
CA HIS A 21 -40.89 7.07 63.98
C HIS A 21 -40.94 5.56 63.69
N ARG A 22 -40.69 4.70 64.68
CA ARG A 22 -40.78 3.24 64.51
C ARG A 22 -42.21 2.77 64.73
N PRO A 23 -42.73 1.89 63.86
CA PRO A 23 -44.09 1.38 64.00
C PRO A 23 -44.21 0.47 65.23
N ARG A 24 -45.24 0.72 66.04
CA ARG A 24 -45.64 -0.06 67.22
C ARG A 24 -47.09 -0.49 67.07
N LEU A 25 -47.37 -1.77 67.30
CA LEU A 25 -48.75 -2.27 67.35
C LEU A 25 -49.39 -1.88 68.68
N ALA A 26 -50.61 -1.36 68.62
CA ALA A 26 -51.43 -0.97 69.74
C ALA A 26 -52.85 -1.53 69.60
N ASP A 27 -53.64 -1.43 70.67
CA ASP A 27 -55.03 -1.90 70.75
C ASP A 27 -55.21 -3.42 70.51
N PHE A 28 -54.95 -4.18 71.58
CA PHE A 28 -55.16 -5.64 71.63
C PHE A 28 -56.57 -6.03 72.11
N GLY A 29 -57.54 -5.09 72.14
CA GLY A 29 -58.89 -5.36 72.68
C GLY A 29 -59.67 -6.43 71.91
N GLN A 30 -59.36 -6.62 70.64
CA GLN A 30 -59.93 -7.69 69.79
C GLN A 30 -59.01 -8.89 69.60
N SER A 31 -57.85 -8.92 70.27
CA SER A 31 -56.89 -10.01 70.12
C SER A 31 -57.39 -11.32 70.71
N ARG A 32 -56.88 -12.42 70.17
CA ARG A 32 -57.19 -13.79 70.62
C ARG A 32 -55.92 -14.58 70.82
N LEU A 33 -55.93 -15.44 71.83
CA LEU A 33 -54.94 -16.52 71.86
C LEU A 33 -55.25 -17.50 70.73
N SER A 34 -54.23 -18.06 70.09
CA SER A 34 -54.40 -19.02 69.01
C SER A 34 -55.15 -20.30 69.44
N SER A 35 -55.29 -20.52 70.75
CA SER A 35 -56.07 -21.61 71.35
C SER A 35 -57.54 -21.25 71.60
N GLU A 36 -57.94 -19.98 71.47
CA GLU A 36 -59.30 -19.54 71.69
C GLU A 36 -60.16 -19.72 70.44
N GLN A 37 -61.38 -20.24 70.61
CA GLN A 37 -62.33 -20.48 69.52
C GLN A 37 -63.38 -19.36 69.38
N LYS A 38 -63.32 -18.33 70.23
CA LYS A 38 -64.30 -17.23 70.19
C LYS A 38 -64.00 -16.29 69.02
N PRO A 39 -65.00 -15.93 68.20
CA PRO A 39 -64.83 -15.00 67.08
C PRO A 39 -64.32 -13.63 67.57
N ALA A 40 -63.64 -12.91 66.68
CA ALA A 40 -63.18 -11.54 66.91
C ALA A 40 -63.52 -10.67 65.71
N LEU A 41 -64.17 -9.53 65.97
CA LEU A 41 -64.52 -8.59 64.91
C LEU A 41 -63.39 -7.61 64.68
N GLY A 42 -62.97 -7.48 63.42
CA GLY A 42 -62.04 -6.45 62.97
C GLY A 42 -62.73 -5.24 62.33
N THR A 43 -61.94 -4.41 61.66
CA THR A 43 -62.41 -3.23 60.93
C THR A 43 -62.63 -3.53 59.45
N LEU A 44 -63.78 -3.11 58.90
CA LEU A 44 -64.11 -3.30 57.49
C LEU A 44 -63.00 -2.82 56.54
N PHE A 45 -62.82 -3.54 55.43
CA PHE A 45 -61.78 -3.38 54.42
C PHE A 45 -60.35 -3.72 54.89
N TYR A 46 -60.16 -4.05 56.16
CA TYR A 46 -58.92 -4.64 56.71
C TYR A 46 -59.16 -6.04 57.29
N MET A 47 -60.38 -6.31 57.74
CA MET A 47 -60.86 -7.61 58.19
C MET A 47 -60.86 -8.63 57.03
N ALA A 48 -60.37 -9.85 57.26
CA ALA A 48 -60.48 -10.91 56.27
C ALA A 48 -61.95 -11.30 56.00
N PRO A 49 -62.34 -11.72 54.78
CA PRO A 49 -63.73 -12.07 54.48
C PRO A 49 -64.27 -13.21 55.35
N GLU A 50 -63.45 -14.20 55.70
CA GLU A 50 -63.83 -15.29 56.61
C GLU A 50 -63.94 -14.86 58.07
N GLN A 51 -63.25 -13.79 58.48
CA GLN A 51 -63.36 -13.23 59.83
C GLN A 51 -64.71 -12.53 60.06
N ALA A 52 -65.41 -12.16 58.98
CA ALA A 52 -66.76 -11.61 59.06
C ALA A 52 -67.84 -12.66 59.37
N ASP A 53 -67.48 -13.92 59.52
CA ASP A 53 -68.41 -14.96 59.97
C ASP A 53 -68.39 -15.05 61.50
N LEU A 54 -69.55 -14.93 62.14
CA LEU A 54 -69.67 -14.92 63.60
C LEU A 54 -69.33 -16.28 64.23
N GLU A 55 -69.24 -17.35 63.45
CA GLU A 55 -68.83 -18.68 63.90
C GLU A 55 -67.36 -19.01 63.55
N ALA A 56 -66.62 -18.07 62.92
CA ALA A 56 -65.26 -18.36 62.48
C ALA A 56 -64.24 -18.39 63.64
N VAL A 57 -63.35 -19.38 63.56
CA VAL A 57 -62.24 -19.55 64.50
C VAL A 57 -61.08 -18.64 64.09
N PRO A 58 -60.47 -17.89 65.03
CA PRO A 58 -59.31 -17.05 64.78
C PRO A 58 -58.14 -17.77 64.09
N ASP A 59 -57.65 -17.19 62.98
CA ASP A 59 -56.54 -17.71 62.18
C ASP A 59 -55.47 -16.63 61.95
N ALA A 60 -54.18 -17.00 61.95
CA ALA A 60 -53.08 -16.08 61.65
C ALA A 60 -53.19 -15.40 60.27
N ARG A 61 -53.87 -16.04 59.32
CA ARG A 61 -54.17 -15.54 57.97
C ARG A 61 -55.14 -14.36 57.97
N TRP A 62 -55.86 -14.10 59.07
CA TRP A 62 -56.64 -12.88 59.24
C TRP A 62 -55.71 -11.67 59.33
N ASP A 63 -54.68 -11.76 60.17
CA ASP A 63 -53.66 -10.71 60.32
C ASP A 63 -52.82 -10.56 59.04
N VAL A 64 -52.60 -11.64 58.27
CA VAL A 64 -51.94 -11.58 56.95
C VAL A 64 -52.77 -10.75 55.96
N TYR A 65 -54.08 -10.98 55.91
CA TYR A 65 -54.97 -10.18 55.04
C TYR A 65 -54.96 -8.71 55.44
N ALA A 66 -55.08 -8.44 56.73
CA ALA A 66 -55.05 -7.09 57.27
C ALA A 66 -53.73 -6.37 56.97
N LEU A 67 -52.59 -7.07 57.09
CA LEU A 67 -51.28 -6.55 56.70
C LEU A 67 -51.22 -6.25 55.18
N GLY A 68 -51.76 -7.14 54.35
CA GLY A 68 -51.92 -6.90 52.91
C GLY A 68 -52.74 -5.65 52.60
N ALA A 69 -53.85 -5.44 53.32
CA ALA A 69 -54.71 -4.26 53.18
C ALA A 69 -54.02 -2.97 53.62
N ILE A 70 -53.21 -3.03 54.67
CA ILE A 70 -52.34 -1.93 55.11
C ILE A 70 -51.31 -1.62 54.03
N TYR A 71 -50.60 -2.61 53.50
CA TYR A 71 -49.62 -2.38 52.42
C TYR A 71 -50.28 -1.80 51.17
N TYR A 72 -51.42 -2.34 50.76
CA TYR A 72 -52.19 -1.82 49.64
C TYR A 72 -52.59 -0.36 49.86
N ARG A 73 -53.04 0.00 51.07
CA ARG A 73 -53.34 1.39 51.41
C ARG A 73 -52.10 2.28 51.43
N MET A 74 -50.96 1.80 51.93
CA MET A 74 -49.73 2.58 51.94
C MET A 74 -49.28 2.96 50.53
N VAL A 75 -49.47 2.07 49.54
CA VAL A 75 -49.05 2.34 48.17
C VAL A 75 -50.13 3.05 47.33
N THR A 76 -51.42 2.83 47.60
CA THR A 76 -52.52 3.41 46.80
C THR A 76 -53.25 4.59 47.45
N GLY A 77 -53.03 4.85 48.74
CA GLY A 77 -53.75 5.86 49.53
C GLY A 77 -55.11 5.40 50.08
N HIS A 78 -55.69 4.31 49.56
CA HIS A 78 -57.03 3.81 49.95
C HIS A 78 -56.99 2.31 50.31
N PRO A 79 -57.83 1.83 51.25
CA PRO A 79 -57.91 0.39 51.52
C PRO A 79 -58.48 -0.38 50.31
N PRO A 80 -58.20 -1.69 50.21
CA PRO A 80 -58.69 -2.51 49.11
C PRO A 80 -60.23 -2.59 49.12
N HIS A 81 -60.83 -2.75 47.93
CA HIS A 81 -62.29 -2.89 47.73
C HIS A 81 -63.18 -1.73 48.21
N ARG A 82 -62.61 -0.65 48.76
CA ARG A 82 -63.37 0.51 49.22
C ARG A 82 -63.64 1.47 48.06
N ASP A 83 -64.92 1.65 47.77
CA ASP A 83 -65.44 2.75 46.95
C ASP A 83 -66.80 3.23 47.51
N ASN A 84 -67.34 4.30 46.91
CA ASN A 84 -68.59 4.92 47.39
C ASN A 84 -69.81 4.00 47.21
N THR A 85 -69.77 3.02 46.31
CA THR A 85 -70.87 2.08 46.08
C THR A 85 -70.81 0.90 47.06
N THR A 86 -69.63 0.34 47.28
CA THR A 86 -69.40 -0.76 48.24
C THR A 86 -69.66 -0.32 49.67
N THR A 87 -69.26 0.91 50.02
CA THR A 87 -69.52 1.48 51.36
C THR A 87 -71.01 1.63 51.63
N ARG A 88 -71.78 2.19 50.67
CA ARG A 88 -73.24 2.37 50.79
C ARG A 88 -74.01 1.05 50.87
N ASP A 89 -73.60 0.02 50.11
CA ASP A 89 -74.22 -1.31 50.18
C ASP A 89 -74.05 -1.94 51.57
N ILE A 90 -72.85 -1.85 52.14
CA ILE A 90 -72.57 -2.36 53.49
C ILE A 90 -73.33 -1.55 54.56
N GLU A 91 -73.40 -0.23 54.44
CA GLU A 91 -74.05 0.67 55.43
C GLU A 91 -75.58 0.60 55.41
N SER A 92 -76.19 0.18 54.30
CA SER A 92 -77.66 0.02 54.20
C SER A 92 -78.21 -1.24 54.88
N ALA A 93 -77.35 -2.05 55.54
CA ALA A 93 -77.78 -3.19 56.33
C ALA A 93 -78.38 -2.75 57.69
N THR A 94 -79.49 -3.36 58.11
CA THR A 94 -80.23 -3.01 59.33
C THR A 94 -79.74 -3.75 60.58
N SER A 95 -78.91 -4.79 60.42
CA SER A 95 -78.34 -5.56 61.53
C SER A 95 -76.88 -5.93 61.28
N LEU A 96 -76.13 -6.19 62.35
CA LEU A 96 -74.72 -6.58 62.28
C LEU A 96 -74.49 -7.87 61.48
N PRO A 97 -75.25 -8.98 61.66
CA PRO A 97 -75.08 -10.17 60.84
C PRO A 97 -75.30 -9.89 59.34
N GLN A 98 -76.31 -9.07 59.01
CA GLN A 98 -76.58 -8.68 57.62
C GLN A 98 -75.42 -7.85 57.04
N ARG A 99 -74.84 -6.95 57.82
CA ARG A 99 -73.70 -6.10 57.42
C ARG A 99 -72.45 -6.94 57.12
N LEU A 100 -72.14 -7.90 57.98
CA LEU A 100 -71.00 -8.79 57.82
C LEU A 100 -71.16 -9.75 56.63
N GLU A 101 -72.37 -10.26 56.42
CA GLU A 101 -72.66 -11.11 55.26
C GLU A 101 -72.47 -10.36 53.93
N ARG A 102 -72.99 -9.13 53.85
CA ARG A 102 -72.78 -8.28 52.66
C ARG A 102 -71.30 -8.00 52.43
N TYR A 103 -70.54 -7.69 53.46
CA TYR A 103 -69.09 -7.48 53.36
C TYR A 103 -68.33 -8.71 52.83
N ARG A 104 -68.62 -9.89 53.40
CA ARG A 104 -68.00 -11.16 52.98
C ARG A 104 -68.31 -11.48 51.52
N ARG A 105 -69.57 -11.35 51.12
CA ARG A 105 -70.03 -11.53 49.74
C ARG A 105 -69.32 -10.56 48.79
N LEU A 106 -69.22 -9.29 49.19
CA LEU A 106 -68.58 -8.24 48.42
C LEU A 106 -67.13 -8.57 48.10
N ILE A 107 -66.33 -8.94 49.10
CA ILE A 107 -64.91 -9.27 48.88
C ILE A 107 -64.78 -10.52 48.00
N ARG A 108 -65.58 -11.57 48.25
CA ARG A 108 -65.49 -12.83 47.49
C ARG A 108 -65.91 -12.69 46.02
N GLN A 109 -66.83 -11.77 45.71
CA GLN A 109 -67.32 -11.54 44.35
C GLN A 109 -66.58 -10.41 43.62
N SER A 110 -65.82 -9.59 44.34
CA SER A 110 -65.04 -8.50 43.75
C SER A 110 -63.87 -9.03 42.93
N LYS A 111 -63.51 -8.29 41.87
CA LYS A 111 -62.22 -8.50 41.21
C LYS A 111 -61.07 -8.22 42.19
N PRO A 112 -59.94 -8.95 42.10
CA PRO A 112 -58.76 -8.63 42.89
C PRO A 112 -58.35 -7.16 42.71
N PRO A 113 -57.95 -6.46 43.77
CA PRO A 113 -57.60 -5.05 43.67
C PRO A 113 -56.23 -4.92 42.98
N THR A 114 -56.15 -4.24 41.84
CA THR A 114 -54.91 -4.18 41.01
C THR A 114 -54.20 -2.84 40.99
N ARG A 115 -54.72 -1.82 41.70
CA ARG A 115 -54.19 -0.44 41.61
C ARG A 115 -52.75 -0.36 42.12
N HIS A 116 -52.38 -1.13 43.15
CA HIS A 116 -51.03 -1.14 43.74
C HIS A 116 -49.95 -1.53 42.73
N ALA A 117 -50.24 -2.44 41.79
CA ALA A 117 -49.29 -2.89 40.78
C ALA A 117 -48.89 -1.79 39.78
N HIS A 118 -49.71 -0.74 39.65
CA HIS A 118 -49.50 0.37 38.72
C HIS A 118 -48.88 1.61 39.39
N VAL A 119 -48.61 1.55 40.69
CA VAL A 119 -48.00 2.67 41.44
C VAL A 119 -46.51 2.73 41.13
N ARG A 120 -46.02 3.91 40.73
CA ARG A 120 -44.59 4.15 40.48
C ARG A 120 -43.78 3.79 41.73
N GLY A 121 -42.80 2.90 41.58
CA GLY A 121 -41.95 2.42 42.67
C GLY A 121 -42.32 1.04 43.21
N VAL A 122 -43.51 0.53 42.88
CA VAL A 122 -43.90 -0.87 43.15
C VAL A 122 -43.38 -1.74 42.02
N ASP A 123 -42.50 -2.69 42.35
CA ASP A 123 -42.07 -3.70 41.37
C ASP A 123 -42.99 -4.93 41.40
N ARG A 124 -42.86 -5.77 40.37
CA ARG A 124 -43.67 -6.99 40.20
C ARG A 124 -43.62 -7.92 41.42
N ALA A 125 -42.49 -7.98 42.12
CA ALA A 125 -42.33 -8.83 43.29
C ALA A 125 -43.11 -8.29 44.50
N LEU A 126 -43.08 -6.98 44.74
CA LEU A 126 -43.89 -6.35 45.78
C LEU A 126 -45.38 -6.46 45.48
N ALA A 127 -45.79 -6.26 44.23
CA ALA A 127 -47.18 -6.42 43.81
C ALA A 127 -47.70 -7.84 44.11
N ALA A 128 -46.93 -8.87 43.74
CA ALA A 128 -47.29 -10.27 44.01
C ALA A 128 -47.38 -10.61 45.51
N ILE A 129 -46.53 -10.00 46.35
CA ILE A 129 -46.61 -10.16 47.81
C ILE A 129 -47.93 -9.57 48.34
N ILE A 130 -48.30 -8.37 47.89
CA ILE A 130 -49.56 -7.71 48.28
C ILE A 130 -50.76 -8.54 47.79
N ASP A 131 -50.75 -9.00 46.54
CA ASP A 131 -51.81 -9.83 45.94
C ASP A 131 -52.04 -11.10 46.76
N ARG A 132 -50.96 -11.80 47.11
CA ARG A 132 -51.04 -13.03 47.89
C ARG A 132 -51.57 -12.78 49.30
N CYS A 133 -51.22 -11.66 49.94
CA CYS A 133 -51.80 -11.30 51.24
C CYS A 133 -53.31 -11.05 51.14
N LEU A 134 -53.78 -10.43 50.05
CA LEU A 134 -55.17 -10.03 49.83
C LEU A 134 -56.07 -11.10 49.18
N ALA A 135 -55.58 -12.34 49.01
CA ALA A 135 -56.38 -13.40 48.41
C ALA A 135 -57.67 -13.65 49.21
N ALA A 136 -58.83 -13.74 48.53
CA ALA A 136 -60.10 -13.94 49.22
C ALA A 136 -60.17 -15.31 49.94
N ASP A 137 -59.58 -16.35 49.36
CA ASP A 137 -59.40 -17.66 49.99
C ASP A 137 -58.15 -17.65 50.89
N PRO A 138 -58.28 -17.95 52.20
CA PRO A 138 -57.15 -17.99 53.12
C PRO A 138 -56.05 -19.00 52.71
N ASN A 139 -56.39 -20.09 52.00
CA ASN A 139 -55.38 -21.07 51.54
C ASN A 139 -54.44 -20.53 50.47
N ASN A 140 -54.86 -19.48 49.76
CA ASN A 140 -54.04 -18.80 48.77
C ASN A 140 -53.17 -17.70 49.39
N ARG A 141 -53.31 -17.41 50.70
CA ARG A 141 -52.48 -16.44 51.41
C ARG A 141 -51.15 -17.06 51.86
N PHE A 142 -50.27 -16.22 52.37
CA PHE A 142 -49.15 -16.69 53.18
C PHE A 142 -49.69 -17.35 54.47
N ALA A 143 -49.05 -18.41 54.92
CA ALA A 143 -49.55 -19.16 56.08
C ALA A 143 -49.51 -18.32 57.37
N ASN A 144 -48.58 -17.36 57.44
CA ASN A 144 -48.38 -16.45 58.56
C ASN A 144 -47.57 -15.22 58.10
N VAL A 145 -47.37 -14.24 59.01
CA VAL A 145 -46.64 -13.00 58.71
C VAL A 145 -45.13 -13.22 58.50
N GLN A 146 -44.53 -14.29 59.04
CA GLN A 146 -43.11 -14.58 58.85
C GLN A 146 -42.79 -14.89 57.38
N GLU A 147 -43.66 -15.65 56.70
CA GLU A 147 -43.49 -15.91 55.27
C GLU A 147 -43.57 -14.63 54.42
N VAL A 148 -44.41 -13.66 54.82
CA VAL A 148 -44.49 -12.34 54.17
C VAL A 148 -43.15 -11.60 54.32
N LEU A 149 -42.56 -11.62 55.51
CA LEU A 149 -41.26 -11.00 55.78
C LEU A 149 -40.14 -11.65 54.95
N ASP A 150 -40.13 -12.98 54.84
CA ASP A 150 -39.12 -13.70 54.06
C ASP A 150 -39.28 -13.44 52.55
N ALA A 151 -40.50 -13.24 52.06
CA ALA A 151 -40.72 -12.80 50.69
C ALA A 151 -40.18 -11.38 50.44
N LEU A 152 -40.38 -10.45 51.39
CA LEU A 152 -39.84 -9.09 51.32
C LEU A 152 -38.30 -9.06 51.37
N ARG A 153 -37.68 -9.90 52.21
CA ARG A 153 -36.21 -10.04 52.29
C ARG A 153 -35.61 -10.56 50.98
N ARG A 154 -36.16 -11.66 50.43
CA ARG A 154 -35.73 -12.21 49.13
C ARG A 154 -35.81 -11.17 48.01
N ARG A 155 -36.85 -10.35 48.01
CA ARG A 155 -36.99 -9.23 47.07
C ARG A 155 -35.86 -8.20 47.23
N ALA A 156 -35.50 -7.83 48.46
CA ALA A 156 -34.44 -6.86 48.71
C ALA A 156 -33.07 -7.36 48.23
N GLU A 157 -32.73 -8.61 48.52
CA GLU A 157 -31.48 -9.25 48.08
C GLU A 157 -31.36 -9.34 46.56
N ALA A 158 -32.47 -9.65 45.87
CA ALA A 158 -32.49 -9.69 44.41
C ALA A 158 -32.24 -8.32 43.77
N ARG A 159 -32.64 -7.22 44.43
CA ARG A 159 -32.40 -5.86 43.91
C ARG A 159 -30.95 -5.40 44.08
N THR A 160 -30.24 -5.86 45.11
CA THR A 160 -28.85 -5.46 45.36
C THR A 160 -27.84 -6.16 44.44
N ARG A 161 -28.13 -7.39 43.96
CA ARG A 161 -27.19 -8.18 43.13
C ARG A 161 -27.19 -7.85 41.63
N ARG A 162 -28.23 -7.20 41.10
CA ARG A 162 -28.38 -6.89 39.65
C ARG A 162 -27.25 -6.02 39.05
N PRO A 163 -26.79 -4.92 39.67
CA PRO A 163 -25.74 -4.08 39.07
C PRO A 163 -24.38 -4.79 39.02
N LEU A 164 -24.06 -5.65 39.99
CA LEU A 164 -22.79 -6.40 40.04
C LEU A 164 -22.66 -7.44 38.92
N MET A 165 -23.76 -8.11 38.55
CA MET A 165 -23.75 -9.09 37.45
C MET A 165 -23.53 -8.43 36.09
N LEU A 166 -24.11 -7.24 35.87
CA LEU A 166 -23.89 -6.47 34.65
C LEU A 166 -22.43 -6.02 34.52
N LEU A 167 -21.81 -5.57 35.62
CA LEU A 167 -20.40 -5.19 35.64
C LEU A 167 -19.48 -6.39 35.36
N GLY A 168 -19.79 -7.57 35.92
CA GLY A 168 -19.00 -8.79 35.75
C GLY A 168 -18.99 -9.37 34.33
N VAL A 169 -20.00 -9.07 33.50
CA VAL A 169 -20.06 -9.53 32.10
C VAL A 169 -19.60 -8.43 31.14
N LEU A 170 -20.03 -7.19 31.34
CA LEU A 170 -19.70 -6.08 30.45
C LEU A 170 -18.22 -5.68 30.54
N GLY A 171 -17.61 -5.75 31.73
CA GLY A 171 -16.20 -5.40 31.91
C GLY A 171 -15.25 -6.26 31.07
N PRO A 172 -15.29 -7.60 31.18
CA PRO A 172 -14.47 -8.49 30.36
C PRO A 172 -14.74 -8.37 28.85
N LEU A 173 -16.01 -8.20 28.44
CA LEU A 173 -16.35 -8.01 27.02
C LEU A 173 -15.78 -6.71 26.46
N LEU A 174 -15.85 -5.61 27.23
CA LEU A 174 -15.24 -4.34 26.85
C LEU A 174 -13.71 -4.47 26.75
N LEU A 175 -13.08 -5.14 27.71
CA LEU A 175 -11.64 -5.40 27.70
C LEU A 175 -11.23 -6.20 26.46
N LEU A 176 -11.96 -7.29 26.13
CA LEU A 176 -11.71 -8.11 24.95
C LEU A 176 -11.87 -7.30 23.66
N MET A 177 -12.88 -6.45 23.57
CA MET A 177 -13.08 -5.56 22.43
C MET A 177 -11.89 -4.59 22.26
N VAL A 178 -11.44 -3.97 23.35
CA VAL A 178 -10.27 -3.07 23.34
C VAL A 178 -9.01 -3.83 22.92
N MET A 179 -8.76 -5.00 23.50
CA MET A 179 -7.62 -5.86 23.12
C MET A 179 -7.68 -6.27 21.65
N ALA A 180 -8.85 -6.60 21.12
CA ALA A 180 -9.02 -6.95 19.71
C ALA A 180 -8.69 -5.77 18.79
N VAL A 181 -9.11 -4.55 19.15
CA VAL A 181 -8.78 -3.33 18.38
C VAL A 181 -7.27 -3.07 18.38
N PHE A 182 -6.61 -3.17 19.54
CA PHE A 182 -5.15 -3.00 19.63
C PHE A 182 -4.40 -4.11 18.90
N GLY A 183 -4.82 -5.37 19.04
CA GLY A 183 -4.25 -6.51 18.33
C GLY A 183 -4.39 -6.37 16.81
N TRP A 184 -5.55 -5.95 16.32
CA TRP A 184 -5.79 -5.71 14.90
C TRP A 184 -4.93 -4.56 14.35
N ARG A 185 -4.84 -3.44 15.09
CA ARG A 185 -3.97 -2.31 14.72
C ARG A 185 -2.50 -2.73 14.70
N GLY A 186 -2.04 -3.46 15.72
CA GLY A 186 -0.66 -3.97 15.78
C GLY A 186 -0.34 -4.92 14.63
N TYR A 187 -1.26 -5.82 14.28
CA TYR A 187 -1.10 -6.72 13.13
C TYR A 187 -0.99 -5.98 11.80
N LEU A 188 -1.86 -4.99 11.55
CA LEU A 188 -1.82 -4.19 10.32
C LEU A 188 -0.51 -3.40 10.19
N GLU A 189 -0.04 -2.82 11.29
CA GLU A 189 1.22 -2.07 11.30
C GLU A 189 2.43 -2.98 11.11
N ALA A 190 2.48 -4.13 11.80
CA ALA A 190 3.54 -5.12 11.63
C ALA A 190 3.60 -5.65 10.19
N LYS A 191 2.44 -5.89 9.56
CA LYS A 191 2.38 -6.31 8.15
C LYS A 191 3.00 -5.27 7.22
N ARG A 192 2.66 -3.99 7.40
CA ARG A 192 3.22 -2.89 6.59
C ARG A 192 4.73 -2.75 6.76
N GLN A 193 5.21 -2.76 8.01
CA GLN A 193 6.63 -2.67 8.31
C GLN A 193 7.42 -3.83 7.71
N SER A 194 6.86 -5.05 7.70
CA SER A 194 7.49 -6.20 7.07
C SER A 194 7.60 -6.04 5.55
N THR A 195 6.54 -5.60 4.87
CA THR A 195 6.58 -5.38 3.41
C THR A 195 7.55 -4.26 3.04
N ASP A 196 7.53 -3.14 3.76
CA ASP A 196 8.46 -2.02 3.53
C ASP A 196 9.92 -2.45 3.76
N ALA A 197 10.20 -3.23 4.81
CA ALA A 197 11.54 -3.72 5.10
C ALA A 197 12.07 -4.69 4.02
N ILE A 198 11.20 -5.54 3.46
CA ILE A 198 11.56 -6.44 2.35
C ILE A 198 11.87 -5.61 1.09
N ARG A 199 10.99 -4.66 0.74
CA ARG A 199 11.21 -3.77 -0.42
C ARG A 199 12.48 -2.94 -0.28
N GLN A 200 12.75 -2.42 0.90
CA GLN A 200 13.96 -1.63 1.14
C GLN A 200 15.22 -2.47 0.95
N ARG A 201 15.24 -3.73 1.44
CA ARG A 201 16.36 -4.64 1.21
C ARG A 201 16.54 -4.99 -0.27
N ALA A 202 15.45 -5.22 -1.00
CA ALA A 202 15.50 -5.45 -2.44
C ALA A 202 16.06 -4.22 -3.18
N TYR A 203 15.62 -3.01 -2.82
CA TYR A 203 16.18 -1.78 -3.37
C TYR A 203 17.67 -1.62 -3.06
N GLU A 204 18.10 -1.83 -1.81
CA GLU A 204 19.52 -1.76 -1.41
C GLU A 204 20.38 -2.78 -2.17
N SER A 205 19.86 -4.00 -2.37
CA SER A 205 20.47 -5.05 -3.20
C SER A 205 20.61 -4.61 -4.66
N ASN A 206 19.55 -4.02 -5.24
CA ASN A 206 19.54 -3.54 -6.61
C ASN A 206 20.46 -2.34 -6.80
N ALA A 207 20.54 -1.43 -5.82
CA ALA A 207 21.48 -0.31 -5.85
C ALA A 207 22.94 -0.80 -5.79
N PHE A 208 23.23 -1.83 -4.99
CA PHE A 208 24.55 -2.45 -4.97
C PHE A 208 24.88 -3.14 -6.31
N ALA A 209 23.91 -3.86 -6.89
CA ALA A 209 24.08 -4.48 -8.21
C ALA A 209 24.27 -3.42 -9.31
N ALA A 210 23.52 -2.32 -9.29
CA ALA A 210 23.65 -1.23 -10.25
C ALA A 210 25.04 -0.61 -10.20
N LYS A 211 25.61 -0.41 -9.01
CA LYS A 211 27.01 0.02 -8.83
C LYS A 211 28.01 -0.93 -9.44
N PHE A 212 27.86 -2.23 -9.17
CA PHE A 212 28.78 -3.22 -9.71
C PHE A 212 28.72 -3.27 -11.25
N VAL A 213 27.52 -3.25 -11.82
CA VAL A 213 27.29 -3.24 -13.28
C VAL A 213 27.81 -1.94 -13.90
N ALA A 214 27.57 -0.79 -13.27
CA ALA A 214 28.11 0.49 -13.71
C ALA A 214 29.64 0.44 -13.74
N SER A 215 30.32 0.05 -12.66
CA SER A 215 31.78 -0.05 -12.63
C SER A 215 32.35 -1.05 -13.64
N ALA A 216 31.65 -2.16 -13.90
CA ALA A 216 32.05 -3.11 -14.93
C ALA A 216 31.94 -2.50 -16.33
N LEU A 217 30.87 -1.74 -16.60
CA LEU A 217 30.66 -1.02 -17.86
C LEU A 217 31.68 0.11 -18.04
N GLU A 218 32.01 0.85 -16.98
CA GLU A 218 33.09 1.87 -16.98
C GLU A 218 34.41 1.24 -17.42
N ALA A 219 34.78 0.09 -16.85
CA ALA A 219 35.97 -0.65 -17.23
C ALA A 219 35.92 -1.20 -18.67
N GLU A 220 34.74 -1.57 -19.17
CA GLU A 220 34.56 -1.98 -20.57
C GLU A 220 34.73 -0.80 -21.54
N ILE A 221 34.14 0.36 -21.23
CA ILE A 221 34.27 1.57 -22.03
C ILE A 221 35.72 2.08 -22.03
N GLU A 222 36.41 2.00 -20.90
CA GLU A 222 37.84 2.34 -20.80
C GLU A 222 38.69 1.47 -21.73
N ARG A 223 38.41 0.15 -21.79
CA ARG A 223 39.08 -0.74 -22.76
C ARG A 223 38.81 -0.33 -24.20
N TYR A 224 37.58 0.09 -24.55
CA TYR A 224 37.30 0.58 -25.90
C TYR A 224 38.09 1.85 -26.23
N PHE A 225 38.21 2.78 -25.28
CA PHE A 225 39.02 3.99 -25.46
C PHE A 225 40.50 3.67 -25.64
N ASP A 226 41.06 2.78 -24.84
CA ASP A 226 42.46 2.37 -24.95
C ASP A 226 42.78 1.73 -26.30
N VAL A 227 41.85 0.94 -26.83
CA VAL A 227 41.97 0.38 -28.18
C VAL A 227 41.94 1.50 -29.23
N ALA A 228 40.93 2.36 -29.20
CA ALA A 228 40.80 3.44 -30.18
C ALA A 228 42.02 4.37 -30.18
N GLU A 229 42.51 4.78 -29.00
CA GLU A 229 43.68 5.65 -28.88
C GLU A 229 44.99 5.00 -29.31
N ARG A 230 45.13 3.69 -29.10
CA ARG A 230 46.29 2.95 -29.60
C ARG A 230 46.28 2.94 -31.12
N GLU A 231 45.13 2.65 -31.72
CA GLU A 231 44.96 2.62 -33.17
C GLU A 231 45.20 3.99 -33.81
N SER A 232 44.70 5.08 -33.21
CA SER A 232 44.88 6.44 -33.74
C SER A 232 46.33 6.94 -33.75
N ARG A 233 47.19 6.31 -32.94
CA ARG A 233 48.62 6.60 -32.83
C ARG A 233 49.50 5.72 -33.72
N LEU A 234 48.93 4.75 -34.45
CA LEU A 234 49.71 3.88 -35.34
C LEU A 234 50.31 4.71 -36.50
N PRO A 235 51.64 4.66 -36.72
CA PRO A 235 52.29 5.44 -37.79
C PRO A 235 51.76 5.10 -39.18
N ASP A 236 51.43 3.83 -39.44
CA ASP A 236 50.88 3.35 -40.72
C ASP A 236 49.50 3.98 -41.01
N LEU A 237 48.65 4.12 -39.99
CA LEU A 237 47.35 4.79 -40.12
C LEU A 237 47.52 6.28 -40.45
N GLN A 238 48.42 6.96 -39.72
CA GLN A 238 48.68 8.40 -39.92
C GLN A 238 49.27 8.69 -41.31
N ALA A 239 50.19 7.85 -41.78
CA ALA A 239 50.79 7.98 -43.11
C ALA A 239 49.73 7.86 -44.22
N ARG A 240 48.92 6.79 -44.19
CA ARG A 240 47.84 6.54 -45.17
C ARG A 240 46.79 7.65 -45.17
N LEU A 241 46.44 8.17 -44.00
CA LEU A 241 45.49 9.29 -43.90
C LEU A 241 46.06 10.57 -44.49
N ASN A 242 47.34 10.88 -44.24
CA ASN A 242 48.00 12.06 -44.80
C ASN A 242 48.18 11.98 -46.33
N GLU A 243 48.42 10.79 -46.88
CA GLU A 243 48.42 10.53 -48.32
C GLU A 243 47.05 10.86 -48.93
N LEU A 244 45.96 10.33 -48.37
CA LEU A 244 44.60 10.60 -48.84
C LEU A 244 44.17 12.06 -48.68
N ARG A 245 44.61 12.75 -47.62
CA ARG A 245 44.33 14.19 -47.44
C ARG A 245 44.91 15.05 -48.55
N SER A 246 46.05 14.64 -49.11
CA SER A 246 46.72 15.36 -50.19
C SER A 246 46.15 15.01 -51.57
N TYR A 247 45.12 14.15 -51.62
CA TYR A 247 44.60 13.61 -52.86
C TYR A 247 43.61 14.58 -53.54
N PRO A 248 43.79 14.94 -54.82
CA PRO A 248 42.97 15.96 -55.49
C PRO A 248 41.46 15.69 -55.51
N LEU A 249 41.05 14.41 -55.46
CA LEU A 249 39.64 14.04 -55.45
C LEU A 249 38.95 14.40 -54.13
N VAL A 250 39.68 14.39 -53.00
CA VAL A 250 39.19 14.81 -51.68
C VAL A 250 38.90 16.32 -51.68
N ASP A 251 39.81 17.12 -52.24
CA ASP A 251 39.59 18.57 -52.39
C ASP A 251 38.37 18.88 -53.26
N ARG A 252 38.18 18.16 -54.37
CA ARG A 252 37.00 18.31 -55.23
C ARG A 252 35.70 17.93 -54.51
N LEU A 253 35.72 16.87 -53.71
CA LEU A 253 34.58 16.46 -52.88
C LEU A 253 34.24 17.53 -51.84
N HIS A 254 35.21 18.18 -51.23
CA HIS A 254 34.95 19.31 -50.34
C HIS A 254 34.42 20.55 -51.06
N ALA A 255 34.96 20.86 -52.24
CA ALA A 255 34.52 22.00 -53.04
C ALA A 255 33.07 21.85 -53.56
N ALA A 256 32.59 20.61 -53.72
CA ALA A 256 31.20 20.32 -54.03
C ALA A 256 30.23 20.58 -52.86
N ASP A 257 30.75 20.78 -51.65
CA ASP A 257 29.98 21.01 -50.40
C ASP A 257 28.81 20.01 -50.26
N ASN A 258 27.62 20.49 -49.93
CA ASN A 258 26.39 19.70 -49.78
C ASN A 258 25.54 19.61 -51.06
N ASP A 259 26.03 20.00 -52.25
CA ASP A 259 25.28 19.90 -53.52
C ASP A 259 25.28 18.44 -54.04
N PRO A 260 24.16 17.70 -53.97
CA PRO A 260 24.13 16.28 -54.33
C PRO A 260 24.47 16.03 -55.80
N ALA A 261 24.07 16.94 -56.70
CA ALA A 261 24.27 16.77 -58.14
C ALA A 261 25.76 16.85 -58.53
N ARG A 262 26.55 17.62 -57.78
CA ARG A 262 28.00 17.74 -57.97
C ARG A 262 28.76 16.68 -57.19
N ARG A 263 28.27 16.33 -55.99
CA ARG A 263 28.98 15.46 -55.06
C ARG A 263 28.87 13.98 -55.42
N GLU A 264 27.70 13.51 -55.88
CA GLU A 264 27.48 12.07 -56.08
C GLU A 264 28.40 11.45 -57.15
N PRO A 265 28.62 12.07 -58.33
CA PRO A 265 29.58 11.53 -59.31
C PRO A 265 31.02 11.50 -58.81
N LEU A 266 31.42 12.51 -58.00
CA LEU A 266 32.74 12.54 -57.37
C LEU A 266 32.87 11.47 -56.29
N ARG A 267 31.78 11.20 -55.57
CA ARG A 267 31.71 10.16 -54.53
C ARG A 267 31.85 8.78 -55.14
N GLU A 268 31.17 8.50 -56.25
CA GLU A 268 31.31 7.25 -56.99
C GLU A 268 32.76 7.03 -57.48
N GLN A 269 33.39 8.08 -58.02
CA GLN A 269 34.80 8.04 -58.40
C GLN A 269 35.71 7.75 -57.19
N PHE A 270 35.46 8.41 -56.06
CA PHE A 270 36.26 8.24 -54.85
C PHE A 270 36.09 6.86 -54.21
N VAL A 271 34.87 6.31 -54.24
CA VAL A 271 34.58 4.96 -53.73
C VAL A 271 35.23 3.88 -54.59
N ALA A 272 35.43 4.13 -55.89
CA ALA A 272 36.11 3.22 -56.81
C ALA A 272 37.63 3.43 -56.87
N ASP A 273 38.19 4.37 -56.10
CA ASP A 273 39.60 4.75 -56.19
C ASP A 273 40.51 3.76 -55.44
N PRO A 274 41.50 3.13 -56.12
CA PRO A 274 42.43 2.18 -55.49
C PRO A 274 43.29 2.78 -54.37
N GLU A 275 43.56 4.09 -54.38
CA GLU A 275 44.38 4.75 -53.33
C GLU A 275 43.72 4.62 -51.95
N ARG A 276 42.38 4.54 -51.89
CA ARG A 276 41.62 4.34 -50.66
C ARG A 276 41.68 2.88 -50.17
N ASP A 277 41.84 1.93 -51.08
CA ASP A 277 41.78 0.51 -50.75
C ASP A 277 42.89 0.10 -49.78
N ALA A 278 44.04 0.78 -49.82
CA ALA A 278 45.14 0.55 -48.89
C ALA A 278 44.75 0.90 -47.43
N LEU A 279 44.07 2.03 -47.20
CA LEU A 279 43.55 2.40 -45.88
C LEU A 279 42.39 1.48 -45.48
N THR A 280 41.52 1.12 -46.42
CA THR A 280 40.37 0.25 -46.16
C THR A 280 40.83 -1.16 -45.76
N ALA A 281 41.82 -1.71 -46.45
CA ALA A 281 42.46 -2.99 -46.13
C ALA A 281 43.17 -2.97 -44.77
N HIS A 282 43.83 -1.85 -44.43
CA HIS A 282 44.40 -1.66 -43.09
C HIS A 282 43.30 -1.75 -42.04
N LEU A 283 42.23 -0.94 -42.14
CA LEU A 283 41.13 -0.97 -41.17
C LEU A 283 40.47 -2.35 -41.07
N ARG A 284 40.31 -3.07 -42.20
CA ARG A 284 39.78 -4.44 -42.25
C ARG A 284 40.63 -5.38 -41.41
N SER A 285 41.94 -5.42 -41.67
CA SER A 285 42.88 -6.24 -40.90
C SER A 285 42.86 -5.91 -39.41
N ARG A 286 42.68 -4.63 -39.03
CA ARG A 286 42.50 -4.26 -37.62
C ARG A 286 41.19 -4.79 -37.05
N LEU A 287 40.06 -4.60 -37.74
CA LEU A 287 38.75 -5.08 -37.28
C LEU A 287 38.75 -6.59 -37.10
N ASP A 288 39.25 -7.34 -38.08
CA ASP A 288 39.32 -8.81 -38.04
C ASP A 288 40.14 -9.27 -36.83
N SER A 289 41.25 -8.60 -36.51
CA SER A 289 42.06 -8.93 -35.32
C SER A 289 41.31 -8.75 -33.99
N TYR A 290 40.31 -7.86 -33.92
CA TYR A 290 39.46 -7.71 -32.73
C TYR A 290 38.33 -8.72 -32.71
N LEU A 291 37.81 -9.10 -33.88
CA LEU A 291 36.79 -10.14 -33.98
C LEU A 291 37.38 -11.51 -33.61
N ASP A 292 38.60 -11.83 -34.06
CA ASP A 292 39.31 -13.06 -33.72
C ASP A 292 39.57 -13.17 -32.21
N LEU A 293 39.81 -12.05 -31.52
CA LEU A 293 40.00 -12.04 -30.05
C LEU A 293 38.75 -12.47 -29.28
N LEU A 294 37.55 -12.36 -29.86
CA LEU A 294 36.30 -12.76 -29.21
C LEU A 294 36.16 -14.29 -29.12
N ASP A 295 36.86 -15.05 -29.96
CA ASP A 295 36.88 -16.51 -29.91
C ASP A 295 37.62 -17.01 -28.67
N ASP A 296 38.67 -16.28 -28.24
CA ASP A 296 39.52 -16.61 -27.09
C ASP A 296 39.05 -15.93 -25.78
N ASP A 297 38.56 -14.69 -25.84
CA ASP A 297 38.04 -13.94 -24.69
C ASP A 297 36.65 -13.35 -25.01
N PRO A 298 35.57 -13.93 -24.46
CA PRO A 298 34.21 -13.42 -24.70
C PRO A 298 33.97 -12.02 -24.13
N ASN A 299 34.87 -11.51 -23.29
CA ASN A 299 34.83 -10.14 -22.74
C ASN A 299 35.72 -9.15 -23.53
N ALA A 300 36.35 -9.59 -24.63
CA ALA A 300 37.09 -8.73 -25.52
C ALA A 300 36.16 -7.70 -26.20
N ALA A 301 36.77 -6.64 -26.72
CA ALA A 301 36.06 -5.54 -27.33
C ALA A 301 35.38 -5.97 -28.65
N LYS A 302 34.04 -6.00 -28.68
CA LYS A 302 33.27 -6.30 -29.90
C LYS A 302 32.93 -5.03 -30.68
N PHE A 303 33.64 -4.78 -31.77
CA PHE A 303 33.36 -3.67 -32.67
C PHE A 303 32.50 -4.11 -33.85
N ALA A 304 31.46 -3.34 -34.16
CA ALA A 304 30.56 -3.55 -35.30
C ALA A 304 31.05 -2.86 -36.58
N SER A 305 31.87 -1.82 -36.45
CA SER A 305 32.54 -1.19 -37.60
C SER A 305 33.67 -0.28 -37.13
N ILE A 306 34.69 -0.13 -37.97
CA ILE A 306 35.74 0.87 -37.85
C ILE A 306 35.67 1.77 -39.07
N PHE A 307 35.66 3.09 -38.87
CA PHE A 307 35.75 4.04 -39.96
C PHE A 307 36.56 5.26 -39.54
N ILE A 308 37.02 6.01 -40.53
CA ILE A 308 37.84 7.20 -40.29
C ILE A 308 37.30 8.36 -41.12
N THR A 309 37.23 9.53 -40.50
CA THR A 309 36.91 10.78 -41.16
C THR A 309 38.17 11.59 -41.40
N ASP A 310 38.14 12.48 -42.39
CA ASP A 310 39.11 13.58 -42.47
C ASP A 310 38.81 14.69 -41.44
N GLU A 311 39.60 15.77 -41.45
CA GLU A 311 39.45 16.90 -40.55
C GLU A 311 38.17 17.74 -40.76
N ARG A 312 37.41 17.46 -41.82
CA ARG A 312 36.15 18.16 -42.18
C ARG A 312 34.91 17.25 -42.00
N GLY A 313 35.09 16.04 -41.50
CA GLY A 313 34.02 15.09 -41.19
C GLY A 313 33.53 14.25 -42.36
N MET A 314 34.27 14.18 -43.47
CA MET A 314 33.97 13.22 -44.54
C MET A 314 34.54 11.85 -44.19
N ILE A 315 33.73 10.80 -44.29
CA ILE A 315 34.22 9.42 -44.09
C ILE A 315 35.08 9.03 -45.30
N VAL A 316 36.37 8.76 -45.07
CA VAL A 316 37.31 8.41 -46.14
C VAL A 316 37.48 6.90 -46.29
N ALA A 317 37.35 6.13 -45.20
CA ALA A 317 37.36 4.67 -45.23
C ALA A 317 36.47 4.11 -44.12
N ALA A 318 35.82 2.97 -44.37
CA ALA A 318 34.93 2.30 -43.42
C ALA A 318 34.92 0.78 -43.67
N VAL A 319 34.89 0.00 -42.59
CA VAL A 319 34.78 -1.47 -42.59
C VAL A 319 33.77 -1.89 -41.53
N TYR A 320 33.02 -2.96 -41.81
CA TYR A 320 31.92 -3.48 -40.98
C TYR A 320 32.17 -4.95 -40.64
N ASP A 321 31.68 -5.40 -39.48
CA ASP A 321 31.77 -6.79 -39.03
C ASP A 321 31.14 -7.79 -40.03
N ASP A 322 30.03 -7.41 -40.68
CA ASP A 322 29.47 -8.14 -41.81
C ASP A 322 30.13 -7.72 -43.14
N GLU A 323 30.90 -8.63 -43.74
CA GLU A 323 31.57 -8.43 -45.03
C GLU A 323 30.62 -8.21 -46.21
N GLN A 324 29.35 -8.63 -46.10
CA GLN A 324 28.37 -8.49 -47.19
C GLN A 324 27.81 -7.06 -47.29
N VAL A 325 28.11 -6.19 -46.31
CA VAL A 325 27.59 -4.84 -46.23
C VAL A 325 28.38 -3.89 -47.15
N SER A 326 27.74 -3.43 -48.23
CA SER A 326 28.29 -2.40 -49.11
C SER A 326 28.26 -1.01 -48.45
N THR A 327 29.39 -0.30 -48.45
CA THR A 327 29.54 0.98 -47.76
C THR A 327 28.81 2.12 -48.50
N LYS A 328 27.69 2.60 -47.96
CA LYS A 328 26.98 3.78 -48.50
C LYS A 328 27.48 5.12 -47.91
N SER A 329 28.20 5.06 -46.81
CA SER A 329 28.64 6.23 -46.03
C SER A 329 29.96 6.86 -46.51
N VAL A 330 30.80 6.12 -47.23
CA VAL A 330 32.10 6.61 -47.71
C VAL A 330 31.92 7.75 -48.71
N GLY A 331 32.70 8.83 -48.52
CA GLY A 331 32.60 10.09 -49.22
C GLY A 331 31.42 10.98 -48.81
N GLY A 332 30.57 10.52 -47.87
CA GLY A 332 29.56 11.34 -47.20
C GLY A 332 30.17 12.18 -46.07
N ASN A 333 29.61 13.37 -45.82
CA ASN A 333 30.03 14.23 -44.71
C ASN A 333 29.06 14.10 -43.52
N TYR A 334 29.62 13.84 -42.35
CA TYR A 334 28.91 13.61 -41.10
C TYR A 334 29.45 14.45 -39.94
N ALA A 335 30.03 15.61 -40.24
CA ALA A 335 30.59 16.50 -39.22
C ALA A 335 29.56 16.89 -38.13
N TRP A 336 28.27 16.88 -38.47
CA TRP A 336 27.17 17.17 -37.55
C TRP A 336 26.91 16.12 -36.46
N ARG A 337 27.54 14.94 -36.54
CA ARG A 337 27.38 13.86 -35.56
C ARG A 337 28.30 14.06 -34.36
N THR A 338 27.80 13.68 -33.18
CA THR A 338 28.54 13.78 -31.91
C THR A 338 29.86 13.01 -31.92
N TYR A 339 29.94 11.89 -32.64
CA TYR A 339 31.20 11.14 -32.83
C TYR A 339 32.29 11.94 -33.55
N PHE A 340 31.96 13.01 -34.28
CA PHE A 340 32.97 13.85 -34.95
C PHE A 340 33.34 15.05 -34.09
N HIS A 341 32.35 15.80 -33.60
CA HIS A 341 32.59 17.08 -32.92
C HIS A 341 32.68 17.00 -31.39
N GLY A 342 32.32 15.86 -30.78
CA GLY A 342 32.43 15.62 -29.33
C GLY A 342 31.44 16.40 -28.46
N GLY A 343 30.39 16.95 -29.06
CA GLY A 343 29.34 17.69 -28.36
C GLY A 343 28.25 16.78 -27.80
N PRO A 344 27.40 17.28 -26.90
CA PRO A 344 26.40 16.47 -26.19
C PRO A 344 25.21 16.05 -27.07
N VAL A 345 24.92 16.80 -28.14
CA VAL A 345 23.79 16.58 -29.04
C VAL A 345 24.21 16.71 -30.50
N GLU A 346 23.46 16.10 -31.40
CA GLU A 346 23.68 16.23 -32.85
C GLU A 346 23.43 17.66 -33.32
N LEU A 347 24.28 18.14 -34.23
CA LEU A 347 24.09 19.43 -34.90
C LEU A 347 23.12 19.31 -36.09
N PRO A 348 22.52 20.42 -36.56
CA PRO A 348 21.69 20.43 -37.76
C PRO A 348 22.45 19.91 -38.98
N ARG A 349 21.83 19.04 -39.78
CA ARG A 349 22.46 18.41 -40.97
C ARG A 349 22.84 19.39 -42.07
N ASP A 350 22.17 20.54 -42.12
CA ASP A 350 22.40 21.62 -43.08
C ASP A 350 23.48 22.62 -42.65
N MET A 351 24.06 22.43 -41.45
CA MET A 351 25.14 23.27 -40.95
C MET A 351 26.38 23.13 -41.86
N ARG A 352 26.97 24.28 -42.23
CA ARG A 352 28.16 24.30 -43.08
C ARG A 352 29.35 23.65 -42.38
N THR A 353 29.97 22.68 -43.05
CA THR A 353 31.06 21.85 -42.53
C THR A 353 32.31 22.62 -42.05
N PRO A 354 32.73 23.77 -42.63
CA PRO A 354 33.89 24.51 -42.12
C PRO A 354 33.68 25.13 -40.73
N ALA A 355 32.43 25.25 -40.27
CA ALA A 355 32.10 25.77 -38.95
C ALA A 355 32.21 24.72 -37.83
N ILE A 356 32.31 23.44 -38.20
CA ILE A 356 32.35 22.33 -37.25
C ILE A 356 33.79 21.86 -37.10
N ARG A 357 34.29 21.84 -35.87
CA ARG A 357 35.64 21.37 -35.54
C ARG A 357 35.59 19.89 -35.14
N PRO A 358 36.60 19.08 -35.51
CA PRO A 358 36.72 17.74 -34.96
C PRO A 358 36.99 17.81 -33.46
N LEU A 359 36.63 16.74 -32.76
CA LEU A 359 36.95 16.51 -31.36
C LEU A 359 38.47 16.59 -31.12
N LEU A 360 38.83 17.02 -29.90
CA LEU A 360 40.21 17.20 -29.46
C LEU A 360 40.69 16.12 -28.48
N ALA A 361 39.76 15.33 -27.95
CA ALA A 361 40.02 14.22 -27.05
C ALA A 361 39.02 13.10 -27.34
N SER A 362 39.36 11.88 -26.90
CA SER A 362 38.49 10.73 -27.10
C SER A 362 37.09 10.96 -26.49
N HIS A 363 36.07 10.52 -27.20
CA HIS A 363 34.67 10.81 -26.89
C HIS A 363 33.77 9.60 -27.16
N LEU A 364 32.80 9.39 -26.27
CA LEU A 364 31.70 8.44 -26.48
C LEU A 364 30.49 9.19 -27.02
N SER A 365 30.12 8.89 -28.26
CA SER A 365 29.05 9.59 -28.97
C SER A 365 27.68 9.40 -28.30
N ALA A 366 26.77 10.35 -28.55
CA ALA A 366 25.35 10.06 -28.47
C ALA A 366 25.00 8.91 -29.44
N VAL A 367 23.94 8.18 -29.12
CA VAL A 367 23.55 7.03 -29.92
C VAL A 367 22.98 7.49 -31.27
N PHE A 368 23.34 6.78 -32.35
CA PHE A 368 22.84 7.04 -33.68
C PHE A 368 22.50 5.77 -34.46
N GLN A 369 21.62 5.91 -35.45
CA GLN A 369 21.35 4.87 -36.42
C GLN A 369 22.36 4.91 -37.57
N SER A 370 22.99 3.76 -37.85
CA SER A 370 23.89 3.55 -38.98
C SER A 370 23.14 3.71 -40.30
N THR A 371 23.62 4.58 -41.20
CA THR A 371 23.02 4.75 -42.54
C THR A 371 23.29 3.57 -43.48
N THR A 372 24.20 2.67 -43.09
CA THR A 372 24.62 1.53 -43.90
C THR A 372 23.91 0.26 -43.45
N THR A 373 23.91 -0.02 -42.14
CA THR A 373 23.34 -1.26 -41.58
C THR A 373 21.94 -1.07 -41.01
N ASN A 374 21.46 0.18 -40.86
CA ASN A 374 20.23 0.55 -40.15
C ASN A 374 20.18 0.13 -38.66
N LEU A 375 21.29 -0.42 -38.14
CA LEU A 375 21.44 -0.78 -36.75
C LEU A 375 21.78 0.45 -35.92
N TRP A 376 21.30 0.45 -34.68
CA TRP A 376 21.61 1.48 -33.71
C TRP A 376 22.95 1.20 -33.05
N LYS A 377 23.77 2.25 -32.95
CA LYS A 377 25.16 2.16 -32.55
C LYS A 377 25.54 3.29 -31.62
N VAL A 378 26.56 3.03 -30.82
CA VAL A 378 27.35 4.04 -30.11
C VAL A 378 28.76 4.03 -30.70
N ALA A 379 29.38 5.20 -30.80
CA ALA A 379 30.73 5.36 -31.32
C ALA A 379 31.72 5.74 -30.22
N ILE A 380 32.86 5.08 -30.22
CA ILE A 380 34.08 5.45 -29.52
C ILE A 380 34.95 6.15 -30.55
N SER A 381 35.16 7.45 -30.33
CA SER A 381 35.81 8.32 -31.30
C SER A 381 37.06 8.94 -30.71
N THR A 382 38.13 9.01 -31.48
CA THR A 382 39.42 9.55 -31.01
C THR A 382 40.08 10.37 -32.12
N PRO A 383 40.73 11.49 -31.80
CA PRO A 383 41.36 12.31 -32.83
C PRO A 383 42.63 11.63 -33.32
N VAL A 384 42.80 11.59 -34.64
CA VAL A 384 44.09 11.25 -35.25
C VAL A 384 44.88 12.55 -35.33
N ILE A 385 45.93 12.65 -34.52
CA ILE A 385 46.75 13.86 -34.41
C ILE A 385 48.03 13.66 -35.21
N ASP A 386 48.31 14.63 -36.08
CA ASP A 386 49.56 14.66 -36.82
C ASP A 386 50.74 15.02 -35.91
N ASN A 387 51.79 14.21 -35.95
CA ASN A 387 52.92 14.33 -35.03
C ASN A 387 53.71 15.63 -35.20
N GLU A 388 53.74 16.20 -36.41
CA GLU A 388 54.50 17.42 -36.71
C GLU A 388 53.70 18.67 -36.38
N THR A 389 52.47 18.74 -36.86
CA THR A 389 51.61 19.94 -36.75
C THR A 389 50.83 20.00 -35.46
N ARG A 390 50.72 18.89 -34.71
CA ARG A 390 49.86 18.72 -33.53
C ARG A 390 48.39 19.04 -33.79
N ARG A 391 47.95 18.98 -35.05
CA ARG A 391 46.56 19.21 -35.46
C ARG A 391 45.84 17.89 -35.66
N THR A 392 44.55 17.88 -35.37
CA THR A 392 43.66 16.77 -35.76
C THR A 392 43.55 16.73 -37.27
N ILE A 393 43.98 15.62 -37.87
CA ILE A 393 43.95 15.36 -39.31
C ILE A 393 42.80 14.41 -39.69
N GLY A 394 42.13 13.85 -38.70
CA GLY A 394 40.96 13.01 -38.88
C GLY A 394 40.41 12.53 -37.55
N VAL A 395 39.29 11.82 -37.60
CA VAL A 395 38.69 11.18 -36.41
C VAL A 395 38.56 9.70 -36.71
N LEU A 396 39.22 8.87 -35.91
CA LEU A 396 39.02 7.43 -35.93
C LEU A 396 37.78 7.11 -35.11
N VAL A 397 36.87 6.35 -35.69
CA VAL A 397 35.60 5.98 -35.07
C VAL A 397 35.44 4.47 -35.10
N MET A 398 35.31 3.88 -33.90
CA MET A 398 34.98 2.48 -33.71
C MET A 398 33.57 2.41 -33.12
N THR A 399 32.71 1.54 -33.64
CA THR A 399 31.31 1.47 -33.20
C THR A 399 30.99 0.15 -32.53
N VAL A 400 30.06 0.19 -31.59
CA VAL A 400 29.46 -0.99 -30.94
C VAL A 400 27.95 -0.94 -31.22
N ASN A 401 27.34 -2.09 -31.56
CA ASN A 401 25.89 -2.13 -31.73
C ASN A 401 25.21 -2.03 -30.37
N MET A 402 23.99 -1.48 -30.34
CA MET A 402 23.15 -1.61 -29.15
C MET A 402 22.92 -3.08 -28.77
N GLY A 403 22.96 -3.35 -27.46
CA GLY A 403 22.81 -4.69 -26.92
C GLY A 403 24.09 -5.56 -26.94
N ASP A 404 25.18 -5.07 -27.52
CA ASP A 404 26.43 -5.83 -27.65
C ASP A 404 27.44 -5.58 -26.51
N PHE A 405 27.14 -4.74 -25.50
CA PHE A 405 28.05 -4.58 -24.35
C PHE A 405 28.15 -5.89 -23.57
N ALA A 406 29.37 -6.35 -23.33
CA ALA A 406 29.67 -7.67 -22.80
C ALA A 406 29.17 -7.84 -21.36
N VAL A 407 29.32 -6.81 -20.52
CA VAL A 407 28.88 -6.80 -19.11
C VAL A 407 27.40 -7.11 -18.96
N LEU A 408 26.59 -6.70 -19.94
CA LEU A 408 25.13 -6.80 -19.92
C LEU A 408 24.61 -7.92 -20.84
N ARG A 409 25.50 -8.72 -21.44
CA ARG A 409 25.15 -9.82 -22.36
C ARG A 409 24.84 -11.13 -21.65
N ASN A 410 25.34 -11.30 -20.42
CA ASN A 410 25.28 -12.55 -19.65
C ASN A 410 24.20 -12.60 -18.56
N ASP A 411 23.39 -11.54 -18.40
CA ASP A 411 22.24 -11.60 -17.50
C ASP A 411 21.22 -12.59 -18.07
N ASN A 412 21.04 -13.71 -17.37
CA ASN A 412 20.14 -14.78 -17.78
C ASN A 412 18.75 -14.22 -18.12
N VAL A 413 18.26 -14.60 -19.30
CA VAL A 413 17.00 -14.18 -19.93
C VAL A 413 15.73 -14.56 -19.11
N GLN A 414 15.90 -15.26 -18.00
CA GLN A 414 14.87 -15.70 -17.04
C GLN A 414 15.10 -15.17 -15.62
N SER A 415 16.03 -14.24 -15.42
CA SER A 415 16.24 -13.65 -14.11
C SER A 415 15.16 -12.59 -13.85
N ASP A 416 14.48 -12.73 -12.73
CA ASP A 416 13.53 -11.74 -12.21
C ASP A 416 14.23 -10.48 -11.70
N ARG A 417 15.55 -10.40 -11.90
CA ARG A 417 16.39 -9.23 -11.71
C ARG A 417 17.40 -9.09 -12.85
N PHE A 418 17.43 -7.95 -13.52
CA PHE A 418 18.36 -7.68 -14.63
C PHE A 418 18.73 -6.20 -14.73
N ALA A 419 19.82 -5.92 -15.45
CA ALA A 419 20.28 -4.57 -15.71
C ALA A 419 19.82 -4.04 -17.09
N VAL A 420 19.60 -2.72 -17.15
CA VAL A 420 19.20 -1.96 -18.34
C VAL A 420 20.13 -0.76 -18.47
N LEU A 421 20.64 -0.52 -19.66
CA LEU A 421 21.44 0.67 -19.95
C LEU A 421 20.55 1.75 -20.55
N VAL A 422 20.63 2.97 -20.03
CA VAL A 422 19.83 4.12 -20.44
C VAL A 422 20.74 5.30 -20.78
N ASP A 423 20.43 6.04 -21.84
CA ASP A 423 21.12 7.28 -22.19
C ASP A 423 20.67 8.41 -21.25
N GLY A 424 21.61 8.94 -20.47
CA GLY A 424 21.37 10.04 -19.54
C GLY A 424 21.69 11.42 -20.10
N ARG A 425 22.17 11.53 -21.35
CA ARG A 425 22.47 12.81 -22.01
C ARG A 425 21.26 13.72 -22.04
N GLU A 426 21.46 15.00 -21.76
CA GLU A 426 20.44 15.99 -22.06
C GLU A 426 20.19 16.06 -23.57
N GLY A 427 18.93 16.24 -23.96
CA GLY A 427 18.52 16.39 -25.36
C GLY A 427 17.62 15.27 -25.85
N THR A 428 17.65 15.02 -27.16
CA THR A 428 16.66 14.17 -27.82
C THR A 428 16.80 12.69 -27.52
N SER A 429 17.95 12.22 -27.03
CA SER A 429 18.19 10.81 -26.67
C SER A 429 18.02 10.52 -25.17
N HIS A 430 17.73 11.52 -24.33
CA HIS A 430 17.56 11.31 -22.89
C HIS A 430 16.49 10.24 -22.59
N GLY A 431 16.82 9.28 -21.74
CA GLY A 431 15.95 8.16 -21.37
C GLY A 431 15.88 7.03 -22.38
N THR A 432 16.59 7.11 -23.52
CA THR A 432 16.59 6.02 -24.52
C THR A 432 17.24 4.77 -23.95
N ILE A 433 16.56 3.63 -24.05
CA ILE A 433 17.06 2.33 -23.61
C ILE A 433 18.07 1.81 -24.63
N LEU A 434 19.32 1.65 -24.20
CA LEU A 434 20.45 1.26 -25.04
C LEU A 434 20.74 -0.25 -24.99
N GLN A 435 20.37 -0.89 -23.88
CA GLN A 435 20.49 -2.32 -23.69
C GLN A 435 19.39 -2.83 -22.77
N HIS A 436 18.73 -3.91 -23.18
CA HIS A 436 17.68 -4.57 -22.43
C HIS A 436 17.62 -6.05 -22.83
N PRO A 437 17.30 -7.00 -21.92
CA PRO A 437 17.22 -8.43 -22.25
C PRO A 437 16.22 -8.78 -23.36
N LEU A 438 15.19 -7.94 -23.57
CA LEU A 438 14.26 -8.07 -24.71
C LEU A 438 14.98 -8.02 -26.07
N PHE A 439 16.04 -7.21 -26.20
CA PHE A 439 16.77 -7.06 -27.47
C PHE A 439 17.55 -8.34 -27.83
N ALA A 440 18.01 -9.10 -26.83
CA ALA A 440 18.69 -10.38 -27.04
C ALA A 440 17.73 -11.51 -27.49
N ARG A 441 16.45 -11.46 -27.06
CA ARG A 441 15.43 -12.48 -27.42
C ARG A 441 15.06 -12.49 -28.89
N GLU A 442 15.28 -11.40 -29.61
CA GLU A 442 14.78 -11.30 -30.98
C GLU A 442 15.67 -12.03 -32.00
N GLY A 443 16.93 -12.35 -31.69
CA GLY A 443 17.85 -13.00 -32.64
C GLY A 443 17.99 -12.23 -33.98
N ASP A 444 17.48 -11.01 -34.02
CA ASP A 444 17.26 -10.18 -35.20
C ASP A 444 17.97 -8.87 -34.88
N THR A 445 19.02 -8.63 -35.65
CA THR A 445 19.88 -7.45 -35.58
C THR A 445 19.01 -6.20 -35.50
N SER A 446 19.14 -5.45 -34.39
CA SER A 446 18.77 -4.06 -34.03
C SER A 446 18.21 -3.07 -35.08
N ALA A 447 17.47 -3.55 -36.09
CA ALA A 447 17.05 -2.86 -37.30
C ALA A 447 15.59 -2.40 -37.23
N ARG A 448 14.84 -2.72 -36.16
CA ARG A 448 13.38 -2.52 -36.11
C ARG A 448 12.85 -1.68 -34.95
N TYR A 449 13.69 -1.28 -34.00
CA TYR A 449 13.22 -0.45 -32.89
C TYR A 449 13.21 1.02 -33.30
N GLU A 450 12.02 1.61 -33.31
CA GLU A 450 11.84 3.05 -33.46
C GLU A 450 12.06 3.70 -32.09
N TYR A 451 13.29 4.07 -31.74
CA TYR A 451 13.65 4.68 -30.44
C TYR A 451 13.00 6.05 -30.19
N SER A 452 12.37 6.63 -31.23
CA SER A 452 11.46 7.77 -31.07
C SER A 452 10.15 7.40 -30.38
N LYS A 453 9.78 6.12 -30.36
CA LYS A 453 8.56 5.67 -29.71
C LYS A 453 8.70 5.68 -28.19
N PRO A 454 7.64 6.06 -27.46
CA PRO A 454 7.67 6.15 -26.00
C PRO A 454 8.07 4.84 -25.31
N GLU A 455 7.69 3.68 -25.84
CA GLU A 455 7.96 2.38 -25.21
C GLU A 455 9.43 1.97 -25.15
N TYR A 456 10.33 2.61 -25.91
CA TYR A 456 11.79 2.37 -25.87
C TYR A 456 12.53 3.41 -25.03
N ARG A 457 11.80 4.20 -24.22
CA ARG A 457 12.34 5.28 -23.41
C ARG A 457 11.81 5.23 -21.99
N VAL A 458 12.72 5.34 -21.03
CA VAL A 458 12.37 5.68 -19.65
C VAL A 458 12.06 7.18 -19.60
N THR A 459 10.89 7.54 -19.08
CA THR A 459 10.51 8.96 -19.03
C THR A 459 11.36 9.70 -17.99
N ASN A 460 11.53 11.02 -18.16
CA ASN A 460 12.24 11.83 -17.17
C ASN A 460 11.61 11.72 -15.77
N GLU A 461 10.28 11.67 -15.70
CA GLU A 461 9.55 11.46 -14.45
C GLU A 461 9.92 10.13 -13.79
N GLN A 462 10.01 9.05 -14.57
CA GLN A 462 10.43 7.75 -14.05
C GLN A 462 11.88 7.78 -13.56
N LEU A 463 12.80 8.37 -14.32
CA LEU A 463 14.21 8.49 -13.93
C LEU A 463 14.36 9.27 -12.62
N ASP A 464 13.69 10.43 -12.50
CA ASP A 464 13.72 11.26 -11.29
C ASP A 464 13.14 10.52 -10.07
N GLN A 465 12.05 9.77 -10.26
CA GLN A 465 11.42 9.00 -9.18
C GLN A 465 12.29 7.83 -8.74
N VAL A 466 12.87 7.06 -9.68
CA VAL A 466 13.77 5.95 -9.33
C VAL A 466 15.03 6.46 -8.60
N ALA A 467 15.56 7.62 -9.02
CA ALA A 467 16.74 8.21 -8.38
C ALA A 467 16.47 8.72 -6.95
N SER A 468 15.27 9.25 -6.67
CA SER A 468 14.97 9.96 -5.42
C SER A 468 14.06 9.20 -4.44
N ASN A 469 13.34 8.18 -4.89
CA ASN A 469 12.29 7.52 -4.14
C ASN A 469 12.36 5.99 -4.25
N TRP A 470 12.99 5.34 -3.29
CA TRP A 470 13.07 3.87 -3.22
C TRP A 470 11.72 3.15 -3.13
N ARG A 471 10.64 3.85 -2.76
CA ARG A 471 9.27 3.30 -2.73
C ARG A 471 8.55 3.43 -4.07
N TYR A 472 9.17 4.04 -5.07
CA TYR A 472 8.57 4.20 -6.39
C TYR A 472 8.29 2.82 -7.01
N GLN A 473 7.09 2.67 -7.57
CA GLN A 473 6.68 1.47 -8.29
C GLN A 473 7.05 1.66 -9.76
N TYR A 474 8.28 1.28 -10.11
CA TYR A 474 8.76 1.40 -11.48
C TYR A 474 8.00 0.46 -12.41
N VAL A 475 7.71 0.92 -13.62
CA VAL A 475 7.09 0.13 -14.67
C VAL A 475 8.01 0.20 -15.88
N ASP A 476 8.46 -0.96 -16.35
CA ASP A 476 9.33 -1.02 -17.52
C ASP A 476 8.58 -0.52 -18.78
N PRO A 477 9.07 0.53 -19.47
CA PRO A 477 8.46 1.03 -20.70
C PRO A 477 8.30 -0.04 -21.79
N LEU A 478 9.26 -0.97 -21.88
CA LEU A 478 9.25 -2.06 -22.85
C LEU A 478 8.18 -3.10 -22.54
N SER A 479 7.49 -3.05 -21.39
CA SER A 479 6.32 -3.88 -21.12
C SER A 479 5.18 -3.67 -22.13
N THR A 480 5.17 -2.51 -22.80
CA THR A 480 4.20 -2.13 -23.85
C THR A 480 4.71 -2.39 -25.27
N ALA A 481 6.00 -2.72 -25.43
CA ALA A 481 6.59 -3.05 -26.72
C ALA A 481 6.15 -4.44 -27.22
N PRO A 482 6.27 -4.73 -28.52
CA PRO A 482 6.03 -6.07 -29.06
C PRO A 482 6.84 -7.13 -28.29
N LYS A 483 6.19 -8.21 -27.84
CA LYS A 483 6.77 -9.28 -26.98
C LYS A 483 7.25 -8.83 -25.59
N GLY A 484 6.99 -7.58 -25.23
CA GLY A 484 7.29 -6.99 -23.93
C GLY A 484 6.40 -7.48 -22.78
N VAL A 485 5.34 -8.23 -23.07
CA VAL A 485 4.33 -8.67 -22.09
C VAL A 485 4.92 -9.36 -20.86
N VAL A 486 6.06 -10.03 -21.02
CA VAL A 486 6.82 -10.70 -19.95
C VAL A 486 7.40 -9.74 -18.91
N TYR A 487 7.50 -8.45 -19.21
CA TYR A 487 8.00 -7.40 -18.31
C TYR A 487 6.88 -6.57 -17.67
N GLN A 488 5.61 -7.01 -17.83
CA GLN A 488 4.48 -6.36 -17.16
C GLN A 488 4.53 -6.53 -15.65
N GLY A 489 4.16 -5.49 -14.93
CA GLY A 489 4.15 -5.47 -13.47
C GLY A 489 4.88 -4.26 -12.92
N THR A 490 5.05 -4.27 -11.61
CA THR A 490 5.84 -3.27 -10.90
C THR A 490 7.19 -3.86 -10.52
N TRP A 491 8.20 -3.01 -10.56
CA TRP A 491 9.59 -3.36 -10.37
C TRP A 491 10.18 -2.50 -9.27
N ILE A 492 11.06 -3.09 -8.47
CA ILE A 492 11.91 -2.38 -7.52
C ILE A 492 13.20 -2.06 -8.27
N ALA A 493 13.35 -0.80 -8.68
CA ALA A 493 14.47 -0.38 -9.50
C ALA A 493 15.43 0.54 -8.73
N ALA A 494 16.71 0.44 -9.06
CA ALA A 494 17.75 1.34 -8.61
C ALA A 494 18.57 1.82 -9.81
N LEU A 495 18.94 3.09 -9.79
CA LEU A 495 19.63 3.78 -10.87
C LEU A 495 21.02 4.19 -10.40
N GLU A 496 22.04 3.92 -11.19
CA GLU A 496 23.42 4.33 -10.94
C GLU A 496 24.02 4.99 -12.20
N PRO A 497 24.65 6.17 -12.09
CA PRO A 497 25.42 6.77 -13.17
C PRO A 497 26.72 5.99 -13.49
N VAL A 498 27.13 5.93 -14.76
CA VAL A 498 28.31 5.19 -15.29
C VAL A 498 29.49 6.12 -15.61
N GLN A 499 30.37 6.41 -14.67
CA GLN A 499 31.42 7.43 -14.81
C GLN A 499 32.37 7.18 -15.99
N LEU A 500 32.31 8.06 -16.99
CA LEU A 500 33.22 7.97 -18.13
C LEU A 500 34.62 8.45 -17.73
N PRO A 501 35.68 7.82 -18.26
CA PRO A 501 37.07 8.21 -18.00
C PRO A 501 37.33 9.65 -18.46
N GLU A 502 37.89 10.48 -17.57
CA GLU A 502 38.28 11.85 -17.88
C GLU A 502 39.48 11.87 -18.84
N ARG A 503 39.28 12.31 -20.09
CA ARG A 503 40.35 12.42 -21.10
C ARG A 503 40.61 13.86 -21.58
N ASN A 504 40.06 14.87 -20.90
CA ASN A 504 40.29 16.29 -21.17
C ASN A 504 40.81 16.99 -19.89
N GLU A 505 42.06 17.47 -19.91
CA GLU A 505 42.62 18.30 -18.85
C GLU A 505 42.38 19.81 -19.07
N ALA A 506 42.27 20.53 -17.94
CA ALA A 506 42.06 21.97 -17.73
C ALA A 506 40.59 22.47 -17.76
N ASN A 507 39.92 22.35 -16.60
CA ASN A 507 38.64 23.01 -16.22
C ASN A 507 37.31 22.40 -16.71
N ALA A 508 37.26 21.12 -17.07
CA ALA A 508 35.96 20.44 -17.13
C ALA A 508 35.62 19.90 -15.74
N SER A 509 34.51 20.34 -15.14
CA SER A 509 33.88 19.59 -14.05
C SER A 509 33.67 18.14 -14.51
N PRO A 510 33.74 17.14 -13.62
CA PRO A 510 33.38 15.76 -13.97
C PRO A 510 32.04 15.82 -14.70
N ARG A 511 32.04 15.43 -15.98
CA ARG A 511 30.77 15.30 -16.69
C ARG A 511 30.14 14.06 -16.10
N ASP A 512 29.09 14.26 -15.31
CA ASP A 512 28.19 13.19 -14.92
C ASP A 512 27.96 12.34 -16.15
N SER A 513 28.24 11.06 -15.98
CA SER A 513 28.15 10.10 -17.02
C SER A 513 26.84 10.21 -17.74
N GLU A 514 26.96 10.56 -19.00
CA GLU A 514 25.89 10.63 -19.97
C GLU A 514 25.18 9.27 -20.19
N LEU A 515 25.51 8.23 -19.40
CA LEU A 515 24.88 6.90 -19.35
C LEU A 515 24.49 6.56 -17.91
N MET A 516 23.38 5.83 -17.77
CA MET A 516 22.89 5.34 -16.48
C MET A 516 22.55 3.86 -16.58
N VAL A 517 22.91 3.11 -15.55
CA VAL A 517 22.52 1.71 -15.37
C VAL A 517 21.33 1.65 -14.43
N LEU A 518 20.26 1.02 -14.88
CA LEU A 518 19.07 0.73 -14.11
C LEU A 518 19.04 -0.77 -13.82
N VAL A 519 19.12 -1.18 -12.56
CA VAL A 519 18.88 -2.56 -12.15
C VAL A 519 17.50 -2.66 -11.56
N GLN A 520 16.72 -3.62 -12.04
CA GLN A 520 15.34 -3.81 -11.61
C GLN A 520 15.05 -5.26 -11.25
N GLU A 521 14.24 -5.45 -10.21
CA GLU A 521 13.75 -6.76 -9.74
C GLU A 521 12.22 -6.77 -9.64
N SER A 522 11.59 -7.86 -10.06
CA SER A 522 10.14 -8.03 -10.02
C SER A 522 9.62 -7.90 -8.59
N GLU A 523 8.65 -7.00 -8.36
CA GLU A 523 8.10 -6.80 -7.02
C GLU A 523 7.45 -8.07 -6.47
N GLN A 524 6.80 -8.87 -7.33
CA GLN A 524 6.14 -10.12 -6.94
C GLN A 524 7.11 -11.19 -6.44
N GLU A 525 8.36 -11.14 -6.90
CA GLU A 525 9.38 -12.10 -6.48
C GLU A 525 10.16 -11.60 -5.26
N ALA A 526 10.36 -10.28 -5.19
CA ALA A 526 11.05 -9.65 -4.07
C ALA A 526 10.24 -9.70 -2.76
N THR A 527 8.89 -9.66 -2.83
CA THR A 527 7.99 -9.58 -1.65
C THR A 527 7.18 -10.84 -1.42
#